data_AF-A0A200HS72-F1
#
_entry.id   AF-A0A200HS72-F1
#
_cell.length_a   1.000
_cell.length_b   1.000
_cell.length_c   1.000
_cell.angle_alpha   90.00
_cell.angle_beta   90.00
_cell.angle_gamma   90.00
#
_symmetry.space_group_name_H-M   'P 1'
#
loop_
_entity.id
_entity.type
_entity.pdbx_description
1 polymer ?
#
loop_
_entity_poly.entity_id
_entity_poly.type
_entity_poly.pdbx_seq_one_letter_code
_entity_poly.pdbx_strand_id
1 'polypeptide(L)'
;EEVVSEEKTQSVQQAVNEEVSNPENEDKAQTTVAPQTPEESEEETNNQSSENSKKVLDFEKLDDFEALKPHVDQAKNYFEELKATILHPTIGEIKYKTLGIINFIVIGLLFSLTFSRLLGVMLKGIYGAMNQFTNMFGFGQSSYGSSSISAFPMFWLFLLAIFLTQIILVLVYWIFEIIMQKEGASFKNALDQIFEPLSVLVVVGIVAFVFALLGSVFLKLALILCVLYLLILRYSFDGNIWLIANPKGFNRFYITMIPVALYSVVSYFVFKIVLGVLIENSNILGIIENMLRF
;
A
#
# COMPACT_ATOMS: atom_id res chain seq x y z
N GLU A 1 70.79 20.51 22.53
CA GLU A 1 70.82 19.77 21.26
C GLU A 1 69.45 19.94 20.63
N GLU A 2 69.19 20.99 19.84
CA GLU A 2 69.53 21.15 18.40
C GLU A 2 69.13 19.88 17.62
N VAL A 3 68.20 19.93 16.66
CA VAL A 3 68.25 20.60 15.34
C VAL A 3 66.78 20.81 14.87
N VAL A 4 66.22 22.02 14.77
CA VAL A 4 66.18 22.98 13.63
C VAL A 4 66.03 22.36 12.24
N SER A 5 64.87 22.54 11.61
CA SER A 5 64.82 22.95 10.20
C SER A 5 63.54 23.71 9.92
N GLU A 6 63.70 25.01 9.75
CA GLU A 6 62.78 25.92 9.08
C GLU A 6 62.71 25.55 7.59
N GLU A 7 61.53 25.65 6.98
CA GLU A 7 61.45 26.32 5.68
C GLU A 7 60.14 27.09 5.57
N LYS A 8 60.31 28.39 5.34
CA LYS A 8 59.31 29.42 5.18
C LYS A 8 59.49 29.94 3.76
N THR A 9 58.48 29.87 2.91
CA THR A 9 58.30 30.89 1.86
C THR A 9 56.84 31.02 1.46
N GLN A 10 56.48 32.26 1.20
CA GLN A 10 55.16 32.87 1.24
C GLN A 10 55.13 33.84 0.05
N SER A 11 54.13 33.75 -0.84
CA SER A 11 53.67 34.80 -1.78
C SER A 11 52.68 34.15 -2.77
N VAL A 12 51.37 34.40 -2.83
CA VAL A 12 50.57 35.64 -2.97
C VAL A 12 50.64 36.28 -4.36
N GLN A 13 49.46 36.32 -5.02
CA GLN A 13 48.92 37.25 -6.03
C GLN A 13 49.28 37.10 -7.53
N GLN A 14 48.23 37.03 -8.38
CA GLN A 14 47.68 38.12 -9.24
C GLN A 14 47.12 37.49 -10.55
N ALA A 15 45.81 37.39 -10.82
CA ALA A 15 44.81 38.40 -11.22
C ALA A 15 44.97 38.98 -12.65
N VAL A 16 43.97 38.70 -13.51
CA VAL A 16 43.17 39.65 -14.34
C VAL A 16 43.46 39.85 -15.85
N ASN A 17 42.34 39.99 -16.59
CA ASN A 17 42.04 40.59 -17.92
C ASN A 17 42.19 39.74 -19.21
N GLU A 18 41.33 39.81 -20.23
CA GLU A 18 40.28 40.74 -20.73
C GLU A 18 39.35 39.93 -21.69
N GLU A 19 38.01 40.00 -21.73
CA GLU A 19 37.06 41.06 -22.14
C GLU A 19 36.68 41.08 -23.66
N VAL A 20 35.39 40.77 -23.93
CA VAL A 20 34.42 41.29 -24.95
C VAL A 20 34.61 41.04 -26.46
N SER A 21 33.56 40.44 -27.08
CA SER A 21 32.72 41.09 -28.12
C SER A 21 31.56 40.20 -28.61
N ASN A 22 30.32 40.69 -28.45
CA ASN A 22 29.13 40.39 -29.25
C ASN A 22 28.86 41.66 -30.10
N PRO A 23 28.18 41.61 -31.27
CA PRO A 23 26.76 41.98 -31.26
C PRO A 23 25.84 41.40 -32.38
N GLU A 24 24.52 41.54 -32.13
CA GLU A 24 23.39 41.90 -33.04
C GLU A 24 22.86 40.99 -34.16
N ASN A 25 21.63 40.47 -33.98
CA ASN A 25 20.35 41.00 -34.55
C ASN A 25 19.17 40.15 -33.97
N GLU A 26 18.21 40.69 -33.21
CA GLU A 26 17.00 41.45 -33.63
C GLU A 26 16.14 40.69 -34.68
N ASP A 27 14.81 40.50 -34.60
CA ASP A 27 13.74 41.09 -33.80
C ASP A 27 12.42 40.25 -33.93
N LYS A 28 11.56 40.43 -32.93
CA LYS A 28 10.07 40.41 -32.89
C LYS A 28 9.16 39.20 -33.18
N ALA A 29 8.37 38.95 -32.13
CA ALA A 29 7.09 38.27 -32.00
C ALA A 29 5.93 38.80 -32.87
N GLN A 30 4.93 37.95 -33.17
CA GLN A 30 3.53 38.02 -32.64
C GLN A 30 2.51 37.17 -33.44
N THR A 31 1.68 36.38 -32.71
CA THR A 31 0.18 36.31 -32.75
C THR A 31 -0.52 35.85 -34.06
N THR A 32 -1.61 35.07 -34.18
CA THR A 32 -2.49 34.15 -33.42
C THR A 32 -3.51 33.57 -34.45
N VAL A 33 -4.26 32.54 -34.05
CA VAL A 33 -5.61 32.09 -34.48
C VAL A 33 -5.74 31.09 -35.66
N ALA A 34 -6.43 29.99 -35.37
CA ALA A 34 -7.00 29.00 -36.29
C ALA A 34 -8.48 29.35 -36.67
N PRO A 35 -9.31 28.43 -37.18
CA PRO A 35 -9.71 28.25 -38.57
C PRO A 35 -11.14 28.78 -38.88
N GLN A 36 -11.45 29.00 -40.17
CA GLN A 36 -12.83 29.24 -40.64
C GLN A 36 -13.25 28.20 -41.70
N THR A 37 -14.35 27.52 -41.38
CA THR A 37 -15.24 26.75 -42.27
C THR A 37 -16.04 27.69 -43.17
N PRO A 38 -16.55 27.22 -44.32
CA PRO A 38 -17.87 27.67 -44.79
C PRO A 38 -18.90 26.54 -44.93
N GLU A 39 -20.12 26.84 -44.47
CA GLU A 39 -21.43 26.26 -44.86
C GLU A 39 -21.67 26.47 -46.39
N GLU A 40 -22.63 25.90 -47.12
CA GLU A 40 -24.05 25.59 -46.85
C GLU A 40 -24.69 24.90 -48.10
N SER A 41 -25.79 24.16 -47.88
CA SER A 41 -27.00 23.94 -48.75
C SER A 41 -26.88 23.24 -50.14
N GLU A 42 -27.83 22.44 -50.65
CA GLU A 42 -29.27 22.21 -50.35
C GLU A 42 -29.83 20.95 -51.10
N GLU A 43 -30.99 20.47 -50.62
CA GLU A 43 -32.10 19.76 -51.32
C GLU A 43 -32.10 18.23 -51.69
N GLU A 44 -32.81 17.47 -50.83
CA GLU A 44 -34.13 16.80 -51.05
C GLU A 44 -34.38 15.62 -52.04
N THR A 45 -34.79 14.48 -51.42
CA THR A 45 -36.01 13.65 -51.71
C THR A 45 -35.94 12.36 -52.56
N ASN A 46 -35.81 11.23 -51.82
CA ASN A 46 -36.70 10.03 -51.75
C ASN A 46 -36.86 9.03 -52.94
N ASN A 47 -36.46 7.76 -52.76
CA ASN A 47 -37.37 6.58 -52.71
C ASN A 47 -36.65 5.20 -52.61
N GLN A 48 -37.15 4.38 -51.68
CA GLN A 48 -37.19 2.91 -51.54
C GLN A 48 -36.30 2.00 -52.42
N SER A 49 -35.55 1.08 -51.78
CA SER A 49 -35.84 -0.37 -51.81
C SER A 49 -34.88 -1.16 -50.90
N SER A 50 -35.44 -2.00 -50.05
CA SER A 50 -34.72 -2.92 -49.16
C SER A 50 -34.24 -4.15 -49.92
N GLU A 51 -32.92 -4.38 -49.99
CA GLU A 51 -32.34 -5.69 -50.29
C GLU A 51 -31.24 -6.04 -49.28
N ASN A 52 -31.68 -6.74 -48.24
CA ASN A 52 -31.08 -7.95 -47.65
C ASN A 52 -29.60 -8.24 -47.98
N SER A 53 -28.66 -7.47 -47.41
CA SER A 53 -27.29 -7.97 -47.21
C SER A 53 -27.22 -8.64 -45.85
N LYS A 54 -27.34 -9.96 -45.87
CA LYS A 54 -27.06 -10.87 -44.78
C LYS A 54 -25.60 -10.64 -44.36
N LYS A 55 -25.39 -9.71 -43.41
CA LYS A 55 -24.11 -9.51 -42.73
C LYS A 55 -23.82 -10.82 -42.00
N VAL A 56 -23.04 -11.67 -42.65
CA VAL A 56 -22.40 -12.83 -42.03
C VAL A 56 -21.66 -12.24 -40.83
N LEU A 57 -22.18 -12.51 -39.63
CA LEU A 57 -21.43 -12.36 -38.39
C LEU A 57 -20.34 -13.43 -38.48
N ASP A 58 -19.25 -13.09 -39.15
CA ASP A 58 -17.98 -13.75 -38.93
C ASP A 58 -17.69 -13.56 -37.44
N PHE A 59 -17.95 -14.62 -36.67
CA PHE A 59 -17.40 -14.76 -35.34
C PHE A 59 -15.89 -14.94 -35.54
N GLU A 60 -15.20 -13.82 -35.68
CA GLU A 60 -13.75 -13.68 -35.54
C GLU A 60 -13.40 -14.01 -34.08
N LYS A 61 -13.38 -15.31 -33.80
CA LYS A 61 -13.17 -15.91 -32.47
C LYS A 61 -11.68 -16.17 -32.20
N LEU A 62 -10.80 -15.35 -32.75
CA LEU A 62 -9.35 -15.49 -32.58
C LEU A 62 -8.61 -14.29 -31.94
N ASP A 63 -9.26 -13.13 -31.74
CA ASP A 63 -8.53 -11.93 -31.29
C ASP A 63 -8.64 -11.59 -29.80
N ASP A 64 -9.53 -12.24 -29.04
CA ASP A 64 -9.68 -11.97 -27.60
C ASP A 64 -8.40 -12.31 -26.82
N PHE A 65 -7.68 -13.36 -27.24
CA PHE A 65 -6.46 -13.79 -26.55
C PHE A 65 -5.25 -12.88 -26.87
N GLU A 66 -5.21 -12.30 -28.07
CA GLU A 66 -4.16 -11.36 -28.47
C GLU A 66 -4.32 -10.02 -27.75
N ALA A 67 -5.57 -9.59 -27.50
CA ALA A 67 -5.89 -8.46 -26.63
C ALA A 67 -5.53 -8.69 -25.15
N LEU A 68 -5.56 -9.95 -24.68
CA LEU A 68 -5.22 -10.34 -23.30
C LEU A 68 -3.71 -10.52 -23.06
N LYS A 69 -2.93 -10.75 -24.12
CA LYS A 69 -1.47 -10.97 -24.06
C LYS A 69 -0.70 -9.93 -23.25
N PRO A 70 -0.89 -8.60 -23.41
CA PRO A 70 -0.16 -7.61 -22.60
C PRO A 70 -0.48 -7.73 -21.10
N HIS A 71 -1.69 -8.14 -20.72
CA HIS A 71 -2.06 -8.34 -19.32
C HIS A 71 -1.43 -9.62 -18.74
N VAL A 72 -1.35 -10.68 -19.55
CA VAL A 72 -0.68 -11.93 -19.17
C VAL A 72 0.82 -11.69 -18.97
N ASP A 73 1.45 -10.94 -19.87
CA ASP A 73 2.88 -10.58 -19.78
C ASP A 73 3.15 -9.70 -18.54
N GLN A 74 2.27 -8.73 -18.25
CA GLN A 74 2.36 -7.93 -17.01
C GLN A 74 2.24 -8.79 -15.75
N ALA A 75 1.30 -9.73 -15.72
CA ALA A 75 1.13 -10.63 -14.58
C ALA A 75 2.36 -11.54 -14.40
N LYS A 76 2.89 -12.09 -15.50
CA LYS A 76 4.10 -12.92 -15.47
C LYS A 76 5.31 -12.13 -14.95
N ASN A 77 5.51 -10.91 -15.44
CA ASN A 77 6.57 -10.03 -14.99
C ASN A 77 6.43 -9.75 -13.49
N TYR A 78 5.23 -9.44 -13.00
CA TYR A 78 5.00 -9.26 -11.56
C TYR A 78 5.44 -10.47 -10.74
N PHE A 79 5.09 -11.70 -11.14
CA PHE A 79 5.49 -12.89 -10.39
C PHE A 79 7.00 -13.17 -10.45
N GLU A 80 7.65 -12.85 -11.56
CA GLU A 80 9.12 -12.94 -11.68
C GLU A 80 9.81 -11.93 -10.77
N GLU A 81 9.36 -10.68 -10.77
CA GLU A 81 9.84 -9.61 -9.89
C GLU A 81 9.58 -9.93 -8.41
N LEU A 82 8.38 -10.43 -8.08
CA LEU A 82 8.00 -10.88 -6.74
C LEU A 82 8.95 -11.99 -6.26
N LYS A 83 9.18 -13.01 -7.08
CA LYS A 83 10.09 -14.12 -6.74
C LYS A 83 11.52 -13.62 -6.53
N ALA A 84 12.02 -12.77 -7.41
CA ALA A 84 13.36 -12.20 -7.30
C ALA A 84 13.53 -11.42 -5.98
N THR A 85 12.50 -10.65 -5.61
CA THR A 85 12.52 -9.80 -4.41
C THR A 85 12.32 -10.61 -3.13
N ILE A 86 11.56 -11.70 -3.15
CA ILE A 86 11.46 -12.64 -2.02
C ILE A 86 12.82 -13.28 -1.71
N LEU A 87 13.58 -13.66 -2.74
CA LEU A 87 14.89 -14.29 -2.58
C LEU A 87 15.96 -13.30 -2.11
N HIS A 88 15.90 -12.07 -2.62
CA HIS A 88 16.87 -11.02 -2.33
C HIS A 88 16.15 -9.69 -2.09
N PRO A 89 15.60 -9.45 -0.89
CA PRO A 89 14.92 -8.20 -0.57
C PRO A 89 15.95 -7.07 -0.47
N THR A 90 15.73 -5.99 -1.22
CA THR A 90 16.54 -4.77 -1.15
C THR A 90 15.80 -3.73 -0.31
N ILE A 91 16.44 -3.21 0.74
CA ILE A 91 15.91 -2.14 1.58
C ILE A 91 16.67 -0.86 1.24
N GLY A 92 15.97 0.27 1.12
CA GLY A 92 16.56 1.57 0.82
C GLY A 92 16.75 1.89 -0.66
N GLU A 93 16.55 0.94 -1.57
CA GLU A 93 16.62 1.15 -3.02
C GLU A 93 15.38 0.58 -3.72
N ILE A 94 14.93 1.24 -4.79
CA ILE A 94 13.82 0.79 -5.63
C ILE A 94 14.41 0.08 -6.84
N LYS A 95 14.12 -1.21 -7.01
CA LYS A 95 14.62 -2.01 -8.14
C LYS A 95 13.55 -2.19 -9.20
N TYR A 96 12.31 -2.43 -8.79
CA TYR A 96 11.18 -2.66 -9.68
C TYR A 96 10.12 -1.56 -9.54
N LYS A 97 10.00 -0.72 -10.56
CA LYS A 97 8.99 0.34 -10.59
C LYS A 97 7.60 -0.30 -10.64
N THR A 98 6.74 -0.03 -9.65
CA THR A 98 5.34 -0.50 -9.51
C THR A 98 5.14 -1.77 -8.67
N LEU A 99 6.19 -2.55 -8.40
CA LEU A 99 6.07 -3.76 -7.56
C LEU A 99 5.53 -3.42 -6.16
N GLY A 100 6.01 -2.33 -5.55
CA GLY A 100 5.54 -1.92 -4.23
C GLY A 100 4.08 -1.49 -4.21
N ILE A 101 3.58 -0.81 -5.26
CA ILE A 101 2.14 -0.49 -5.39
C ILE A 101 1.29 -1.76 -5.43
N ILE A 102 1.69 -2.75 -6.24
CA ILE A 102 0.93 -4.01 -6.35
C ILE A 102 0.98 -4.75 -5.01
N ASN A 103 2.15 -4.83 -4.37
CA ASN A 103 2.31 -5.44 -3.05
C ASN A 103 1.43 -4.75 -2.01
N PHE A 104 1.39 -3.41 -1.96
CA PHE A 104 0.52 -2.64 -1.07
C PHE A 104 -0.95 -3.08 -1.19
N ILE A 105 -1.47 -3.14 -2.42
CA ILE A 105 -2.87 -3.53 -2.68
C ILE A 105 -3.11 -4.98 -2.28
N VAL A 106 -2.25 -5.90 -2.74
CA VAL A 106 -2.43 -7.35 -2.54
C VAL A 106 -2.31 -7.72 -1.06
N ILE A 107 -1.31 -7.18 -0.36
CA ILE A 107 -1.13 -7.38 1.09
C ILE A 107 -2.34 -6.81 1.84
N GLY A 108 -2.78 -5.59 1.50
CA GLY A 108 -3.96 -4.97 2.11
C GLY A 108 -5.20 -5.85 2.00
N LEU A 109 -5.50 -6.36 0.79
CA LEU A 109 -6.65 -7.22 0.54
C LEU A 109 -6.56 -8.56 1.29
N LEU A 110 -5.42 -9.26 1.19
CA LEU A 110 -5.22 -10.57 1.81
C LEU A 110 -5.34 -10.52 3.32
N PHE A 111 -4.70 -9.56 3.98
CA PHE A 111 -4.78 -9.45 5.44
C PHE A 111 -6.15 -8.96 5.90
N SER A 112 -6.84 -8.11 5.14
CA SER A 112 -8.22 -7.70 5.48
C SER A 112 -9.20 -8.87 5.46
N LEU A 113 -9.12 -9.71 4.42
CA LEU A 113 -9.89 -10.95 4.35
C LEU A 113 -9.53 -11.91 5.49
N THR A 114 -8.24 -12.05 5.78
CA THR A 114 -7.74 -12.92 6.86
C THR A 114 -8.25 -12.47 8.22
N PHE A 115 -8.09 -11.19 8.59
CA PHE A 115 -8.57 -10.67 9.87
C PHE A 115 -10.08 -10.76 10.00
N SER A 116 -10.82 -10.42 8.95
CA SER A 116 -12.28 -10.56 8.92
C SER A 116 -12.70 -12.00 9.15
N ARG A 117 -12.08 -12.95 8.46
CA ARG A 117 -12.37 -14.38 8.64
C ARG A 117 -12.02 -14.87 10.04
N LEU A 118 -10.85 -14.49 10.56
CA LEU A 118 -10.41 -14.85 11.91
C LEU A 118 -11.38 -14.34 12.96
N LEU A 119 -11.85 -13.10 12.83
CA LEU A 119 -12.88 -12.55 13.71
C LEU A 119 -14.14 -13.41 13.69
N GLY A 120 -14.61 -13.82 12.51
CA GLY A 120 -15.78 -14.69 12.39
C GLY A 120 -15.61 -16.04 13.08
N VAL A 121 -14.42 -16.66 12.95
CA VAL A 121 -14.11 -17.93 13.64
C VAL A 121 -14.02 -17.72 15.16
N MET A 122 -13.39 -16.63 15.61
CA MET A 122 -13.30 -16.28 17.04
C MET A 122 -14.67 -16.03 17.66
N LEU A 123 -15.51 -15.22 17.02
CA LEU A 123 -16.85 -14.91 17.49
C LEU A 123 -17.69 -16.19 17.59
N LYS A 124 -17.67 -17.06 16.57
CA LYS A 124 -18.34 -18.37 16.64
C LYS A 124 -17.85 -19.23 17.81
N GLY A 125 -16.53 -19.23 18.05
CA GLY A 125 -15.93 -19.92 19.20
C GLY A 125 -16.42 -19.36 20.53
N ILE A 126 -16.45 -18.03 20.68
CA ILE A 126 -16.91 -17.33 21.89
C ILE A 126 -18.39 -17.64 22.15
N TYR A 127 -19.27 -17.43 21.17
CA TYR A 127 -20.71 -17.73 21.35
C TYR A 127 -20.97 -19.22 21.60
N GLY A 128 -20.19 -20.11 20.99
CA GLY A 128 -20.27 -21.55 21.24
C GLY A 128 -19.89 -21.92 22.67
N ALA A 129 -18.75 -21.44 23.16
CA ALA A 129 -18.29 -21.66 24.55
C ALA A 129 -19.28 -21.07 25.56
N MET A 130 -19.86 -19.92 25.25
CA MET A 130 -20.88 -19.27 26.05
C MET A 130 -22.17 -20.07 26.15
N ASN A 131 -22.68 -20.59 25.03
CA ASN A 131 -23.87 -21.45 25.05
C ASN A 131 -23.61 -22.74 25.84
N GLN A 132 -22.39 -23.30 25.80
CA GLN A 132 -22.02 -24.42 26.65
C GLN A 132 -22.01 -24.04 28.14
N PHE A 133 -21.46 -22.88 28.48
CA PHE A 133 -21.43 -22.36 29.84
C PHE A 133 -22.84 -22.17 30.41
N THR A 134 -23.72 -21.45 29.71
CA THR A 134 -25.09 -21.20 30.22
C THR A 134 -25.91 -22.48 30.36
N ASN A 135 -25.77 -23.42 29.42
CA ASN A 135 -26.42 -24.73 29.51
C ASN A 135 -25.88 -25.57 30.69
N MET A 136 -24.58 -25.49 30.99
CA MET A 136 -23.97 -26.24 32.12
C MET A 136 -24.48 -25.77 33.48
N PHE A 137 -24.73 -24.48 33.65
CA PHE A 137 -25.19 -23.89 34.91
C PHE A 137 -26.72 -23.71 35.01
N GLY A 138 -27.48 -24.24 34.04
CA GLY A 138 -28.94 -24.17 34.06
C GLY A 138 -29.51 -22.76 33.83
N PHE A 139 -28.70 -21.83 33.31
CA PHE A 139 -29.09 -20.45 33.02
C PHE A 139 -29.92 -20.33 31.73
N GLY A 140 -31.02 -21.10 31.62
CA GLY A 140 -32.00 -21.04 30.52
C GLY A 140 -31.45 -21.31 29.11
N GLN A 141 -32.34 -21.61 28.15
CA GLN A 141 -31.96 -21.74 26.72
C GLN A 141 -31.70 -20.35 26.09
N SER A 142 -30.63 -19.69 26.53
CA SER A 142 -30.11 -18.51 25.84
C SER A 142 -29.30 -18.97 24.62
N SER A 143 -29.97 -19.12 23.48
CA SER A 143 -29.28 -19.36 22.20
C SER A 143 -28.54 -18.09 21.78
N TYR A 144 -27.32 -17.89 22.27
CA TYR A 144 -26.42 -16.87 21.72
C TYR A 144 -26.18 -17.19 20.25
N GLY A 145 -26.65 -16.31 19.36
CA GLY A 145 -26.77 -16.54 17.92
C GLY A 145 -25.44 -16.82 17.23
N SER A 146 -25.04 -18.10 17.17
CA SER A 146 -23.91 -18.57 16.38
C SER A 146 -24.25 -18.76 14.89
N SER A 147 -25.54 -18.85 14.57
CA SER A 147 -26.08 -19.28 13.27
C SER A 147 -26.10 -18.18 12.19
N SER A 148 -25.99 -16.90 12.55
CA SER A 148 -26.11 -15.77 11.60
C SER A 148 -24.81 -14.96 11.37
N ILE A 149 -23.67 -15.41 11.90
CA ILE A 149 -22.40 -14.69 11.72
C ILE A 149 -21.92 -14.90 10.28
N SER A 150 -21.83 -13.78 9.55
CA SER A 150 -21.25 -13.70 8.20
C SER A 150 -19.91 -14.45 8.12
N ALA A 151 -19.59 -15.01 6.95
CA ALA A 151 -18.29 -15.66 6.73
C ALA A 151 -17.11 -14.69 6.89
N PHE A 152 -17.35 -13.41 6.61
CA PHE A 152 -16.41 -12.29 6.66
C PHE A 152 -17.04 -11.09 7.40
N PRO A 153 -17.16 -11.15 8.74
CA PRO A 153 -17.68 -10.02 9.51
C PRO A 153 -16.74 -8.82 9.42
N MET A 154 -17.32 -7.63 9.32
CA MET A 154 -16.60 -6.35 9.34
C MET A 154 -15.46 -6.24 8.31
N PHE A 155 -15.55 -6.94 7.16
CA PHE A 155 -14.51 -6.91 6.12
C PHE A 155 -14.12 -5.48 5.71
N TRP A 156 -15.11 -4.63 5.42
CA TRP A 156 -14.88 -3.24 5.01
C TRP A 156 -14.18 -2.40 6.09
N LEU A 157 -14.45 -2.68 7.37
CA LEU A 157 -13.77 -2.01 8.49
C LEU A 157 -12.29 -2.39 8.51
N PHE A 158 -11.97 -3.68 8.41
CA PHE A 158 -10.58 -4.14 8.35
C PHE A 158 -9.87 -3.64 7.10
N LEU A 159 -10.54 -3.65 5.95
CA LEU A 159 -10.02 -3.11 4.70
C LEU A 159 -9.61 -1.65 4.87
N LEU A 160 -10.54 -0.81 5.33
CA LEU A 160 -10.28 0.60 5.55
C LEU A 160 -9.15 0.82 6.56
N ALA A 161 -9.17 0.09 7.69
CA ALA A 161 -8.17 0.23 8.74
C ALA A 161 -6.76 -0.15 8.27
N ILE A 162 -6.62 -1.25 7.54
CA ILE A 162 -5.33 -1.73 7.03
C ILE A 162 -4.79 -0.74 5.99
N PHE A 163 -5.58 -0.37 4.99
CA PHE A 163 -5.16 0.59 3.98
C PHE A 163 -4.81 1.95 4.59
N LEU A 164 -5.62 2.45 5.54
CA LEU A 164 -5.34 3.70 6.23
C LEU A 164 -4.01 3.62 7.01
N THR A 165 -3.78 2.54 7.74
CA THR A 165 -2.54 2.34 8.52
C THR A 165 -1.32 2.25 7.60
N GLN A 166 -1.44 1.56 6.46
CA GLN A 166 -0.38 1.46 5.46
C GLN A 166 -0.10 2.82 4.79
N ILE A 167 -1.13 3.60 4.46
CA ILE A 167 -0.97 4.96 3.91
C ILE A 167 -0.29 5.88 4.92
N ILE A 168 -0.70 5.83 6.19
CA ILE A 168 -0.06 6.60 7.28
C ILE A 168 1.42 6.23 7.41
N LEU A 169 1.76 4.94 7.31
CA LEU A 169 3.15 4.48 7.33
C LEU A 169 3.97 5.11 6.20
N VAL A 170 3.46 5.08 4.95
CA VAL A 170 4.11 5.70 3.79
C VAL A 170 4.20 7.21 3.95
N LEU A 171 3.14 7.87 4.44
CA LEU A 171 3.12 9.32 4.67
C LEU A 171 4.17 9.74 5.70
N VAL A 172 4.28 9.02 6.82
CA VAL A 172 5.28 9.33 7.85
C VAL A 172 6.69 9.19 7.27
N TYR A 173 6.95 8.13 6.51
CA TYR A 173 8.24 7.94 5.83
C TYR A 173 8.53 9.08 4.84
N TRP A 174 7.57 9.38 3.96
CA TRP A 174 7.71 10.38 2.90
C TRP A 174 7.93 11.80 3.44
N ILE A 175 7.15 12.21 4.45
CA ILE A 175 7.33 13.50 5.13
C ILE A 175 8.74 13.58 5.71
N PHE A 176 9.19 12.48 6.31
CA PHE A 176 10.49 12.45 6.97
C PHE A 176 11.66 12.44 5.97
N GLU A 177 11.52 11.75 4.85
CA GLU A 177 12.46 11.79 3.72
C GLU A 177 12.60 13.21 3.16
N ILE A 178 11.49 13.93 2.94
CA ILE A 178 11.49 15.34 2.52
C ILE A 178 12.22 16.22 3.53
N ILE A 179 11.90 16.05 4.83
CA ILE A 179 12.55 16.82 5.90
C ILE A 179 14.05 16.59 5.92
N MET A 180 14.53 15.38 5.59
CA MET A 180 15.96 15.05 5.63
C MET A 180 16.72 15.45 4.35
N GLN A 181 16.15 15.21 3.17
CA GLN A 181 16.88 15.32 1.90
C GLN A 181 16.60 16.59 1.08
N LYS A 182 15.67 17.46 1.49
CA LYS A 182 15.30 18.75 0.86
C LYS A 182 14.86 18.72 -0.62
N GLU A 183 15.13 17.69 -1.43
CA GLU A 183 14.70 17.64 -2.85
C GLU A 183 14.20 16.25 -3.32
N GLY A 184 13.15 16.26 -4.16
CA GLY A 184 12.84 15.21 -5.13
C GLY A 184 12.03 13.98 -4.68
N ALA A 185 11.75 13.79 -3.38
CA ALA A 185 11.04 12.61 -2.91
C ALA A 185 9.57 12.58 -3.35
N SER A 186 9.23 11.68 -4.28
CA SER A 186 7.83 11.42 -4.70
C SER A 186 7.17 10.44 -3.73
N PHE A 187 5.90 10.68 -3.38
CA PHE A 187 5.11 9.75 -2.57
C PHE A 187 5.06 8.34 -3.17
N LYS A 188 5.04 8.23 -4.51
CA LYS A 188 5.10 6.95 -5.21
C LYS A 188 6.40 6.21 -4.90
N ASN A 189 7.53 6.91 -4.89
CA ASN A 189 8.83 6.30 -4.61
C ASN A 189 8.90 5.82 -3.15
N ALA A 190 8.41 6.62 -2.21
CA ALA A 190 8.27 6.22 -0.81
C ALA A 190 7.42 4.94 -0.64
N LEU A 191 6.31 4.84 -1.39
CA LEU A 191 5.47 3.66 -1.40
C LEU A 191 6.24 2.44 -1.93
N ASP A 192 6.87 2.58 -3.10
CA ASP A 192 7.64 1.49 -3.72
C ASP A 192 8.78 1.04 -2.77
N GLN A 193 9.52 1.97 -2.18
CA GLN A 193 10.65 1.69 -1.28
C GLN A 193 10.24 0.94 0.01
N ILE A 194 9.03 1.19 0.52
CA ILE A 194 8.50 0.49 1.70
C ILE A 194 7.95 -0.89 1.33
N PHE A 195 7.19 -1.01 0.24
CA PHE A 195 6.39 -2.20 -0.07
C PHE A 195 7.04 -3.17 -1.05
N GLU A 196 8.04 -2.77 -1.82
CA GLU A 196 8.85 -3.66 -2.65
C GLU A 196 9.53 -4.77 -1.81
N PRO A 197 10.30 -4.48 -0.74
CA PRO A 197 10.92 -5.51 0.10
C PRO A 197 9.89 -6.38 0.85
N LEU A 198 8.62 -5.95 0.89
CA LEU A 198 7.52 -6.69 1.52
C LEU A 198 6.90 -7.75 0.63
N SER A 199 7.51 -8.07 -0.52
CA SER A 199 7.07 -9.15 -1.43
C SER A 199 6.80 -10.48 -0.72
N VAL A 200 7.56 -10.82 0.32
CA VAL A 200 7.32 -12.03 1.13
C VAL A 200 5.94 -12.03 1.82
N LEU A 201 5.41 -10.86 2.16
CA LEU A 201 4.10 -10.73 2.81
C LEU A 201 2.93 -11.07 1.89
N VAL A 202 3.12 -11.05 0.57
CA VAL A 202 2.12 -11.57 -0.37
C VAL A 202 1.94 -13.07 -0.15
N VAL A 203 3.04 -13.83 -0.07
CA VAL A 203 3.00 -15.28 0.16
C VAL A 203 2.50 -15.59 1.58
N VAL A 204 3.00 -14.88 2.59
CA VAL A 204 2.53 -15.02 3.98
C VAL A 204 1.02 -14.72 4.06
N GLY A 205 0.53 -13.70 3.37
CA GLY A 205 -0.88 -13.33 3.32
C GLY A 205 -1.76 -14.41 2.68
N ILE A 206 -1.30 -15.03 1.58
CA ILE A 206 -2.01 -16.16 0.95
C ILE A 206 -2.11 -17.33 1.92
N VAL A 207 -1.01 -17.72 2.56
CA VAL A 207 -0.98 -18.85 3.51
C VAL A 207 -1.85 -18.55 4.73
N ALA A 208 -1.78 -17.33 5.27
CA ALA A 208 -2.59 -16.89 6.40
C ALA A 208 -4.09 -16.92 6.06
N PHE A 209 -4.45 -16.48 4.86
CA PHE A 209 -5.83 -16.52 4.39
C PHE A 209 -6.34 -17.95 4.26
N VAL A 210 -5.56 -18.85 3.67
CA VAL A 210 -5.89 -20.28 3.56
C VAL A 210 -6.10 -20.89 4.95
N PHE A 211 -5.20 -20.63 5.90
CA PHE A 211 -5.37 -21.11 7.28
C PHE A 211 -6.61 -20.53 7.96
N ALA A 212 -6.94 -19.25 7.72
CA ALA A 212 -8.16 -18.66 8.24
C ALA A 212 -9.44 -19.30 7.64
N LEU A 213 -9.41 -19.71 6.37
CA LEU A 213 -10.52 -20.42 5.73
C LEU A 213 -10.74 -21.82 6.33
N LEU A 214 -9.66 -22.54 6.64
CA LEU A 214 -9.70 -23.87 7.28
C LEU A 214 -10.31 -23.85 8.71
N GLY A 215 -10.53 -22.66 9.28
CA GLY A 215 -11.33 -22.48 10.48
C GLY A 215 -10.56 -22.70 11.78
N SER A 216 -11.23 -23.26 12.79
CA SER A 216 -10.73 -23.31 14.17
C SER A 216 -9.44 -24.12 14.34
N VAL A 217 -9.22 -25.16 13.52
CA VAL A 217 -8.05 -26.05 13.59
C VAL A 217 -6.74 -25.28 13.35
N PHE A 218 -6.77 -24.31 12.44
CA PHE A 218 -5.59 -23.54 12.02
C PHE A 218 -5.59 -22.09 12.53
N LEU A 219 -6.54 -21.72 13.39
CA LEU A 219 -6.70 -20.35 13.89
C LEU A 219 -5.43 -19.81 14.55
N LYS A 220 -4.74 -20.62 15.35
CA LYS A 220 -3.47 -20.22 15.99
C LYS A 220 -2.38 -19.93 14.97
N LEU A 221 -2.27 -20.75 13.93
CA LEU A 221 -1.27 -20.57 12.87
C LEU A 221 -1.57 -19.31 12.05
N ALA A 222 -2.83 -19.10 11.68
CA ALA A 222 -3.25 -17.87 11.00
C ALA A 222 -2.96 -16.61 11.84
N LEU A 223 -3.20 -16.65 13.16
CA LEU A 223 -2.84 -15.55 14.07
C LEU A 223 -1.33 -15.28 14.11
N ILE A 224 -0.51 -16.34 14.19
CA ILE A 224 0.96 -16.19 14.16
C ILE A 224 1.38 -15.49 12.87
N LEU A 225 0.80 -15.84 11.72
CA LEU A 225 1.10 -15.18 10.45
C LEU A 225 0.61 -13.73 10.39
N CYS A 226 -0.52 -13.41 11.02
CA CYS A 226 -0.97 -12.02 11.20
C CYS A 226 -0.02 -11.19 12.07
N VAL A 227 0.54 -11.78 13.14
CA VAL A 227 1.56 -11.11 13.96
C VAL A 227 2.85 -10.92 13.17
N LEU A 228 3.27 -11.95 12.42
CA LEU A 228 4.45 -11.89 11.56
C LEU A 228 4.30 -10.78 10.50
N TYR A 229 3.10 -10.61 9.94
CA TYR A 229 2.78 -9.49 9.06
C TYR A 229 3.07 -8.13 9.69
N LEU A 230 2.57 -7.89 10.90
CA LEU A 230 2.79 -6.63 11.61
C LEU A 230 4.30 -6.39 11.89
N LEU A 231 5.03 -7.44 12.24
CA LEU A 231 6.46 -7.37 12.52
C LEU A 231 7.29 -7.07 11.27
N ILE A 232 7.05 -7.76 10.15
CA ILE A 232 7.80 -7.55 8.90
C ILE A 232 7.48 -6.16 8.32
N LEU A 233 6.20 -5.74 8.36
CA LEU A 233 5.81 -4.39 7.95
C LEU A 233 6.56 -3.33 8.75
N ARG A 234 6.65 -3.52 10.08
CA ARG A 234 7.40 -2.61 10.96
C ARG A 234 8.89 -2.61 10.66
N TYR A 235 9.48 -3.79 10.46
CA TYR A 235 10.90 -3.93 10.15
C TYR A 235 11.27 -3.22 8.84
N SER A 236 10.46 -3.36 7.79
CA SER A 236 10.67 -2.64 6.52
C SER A 236 10.64 -1.12 6.72
N PHE A 237 9.68 -0.61 7.48
CA PHE A 237 9.58 0.82 7.79
C PHE A 237 10.81 1.32 8.56
N ASP A 238 11.16 0.65 9.67
CA ASP A 238 12.28 1.06 10.52
C ASP A 238 13.62 0.99 9.76
N GLY A 239 13.81 -0.06 8.96
CA GLY A 239 14.99 -0.25 8.12
C GLY A 239 15.14 0.82 7.05
N ASN A 240 14.06 1.15 6.34
CA ASN A 240 14.09 2.20 5.33
C ASN A 240 14.41 3.57 5.94
N ILE A 241 13.83 3.92 7.10
CA ILE A 241 14.13 5.19 7.78
C ILE A 241 15.59 5.26 8.22
N TRP A 242 16.13 4.16 8.75
CA TRP A 242 17.53 4.10 9.17
C TRP A 242 18.51 4.35 8.00
N LEU A 243 18.14 3.94 6.78
CA LEU A 243 18.96 4.07 5.57
C LEU A 243 18.81 5.41 4.85
N ILE A 244 17.84 6.25 5.21
CA ILE A 244 17.68 7.61 4.64
C ILE A 244 19.01 8.37 4.73
N ALA A 245 19.39 9.04 3.64
CA ALA A 245 20.56 9.90 3.61
C ALA A 245 20.43 11.04 4.64
N ASN A 246 21.49 11.27 5.42
CA ASN A 246 21.51 12.24 6.50
C ASN A 246 22.57 13.32 6.27
N PRO A 247 22.38 14.21 5.27
CA PRO A 247 23.32 15.28 4.97
C PRO A 247 23.38 16.32 6.11
N LYS A 248 22.35 16.38 6.96
CA LYS A 248 22.25 17.31 8.09
C LYS A 248 23.06 16.87 9.33
N GLY A 249 23.58 15.66 9.34
CA GLY A 249 24.42 15.14 10.43
C GLY A 249 23.68 14.92 11.76
N PHE A 250 22.34 14.81 11.75
CA PHE A 250 21.59 14.52 12.97
C PHE A 250 21.91 13.10 13.49
N ASN A 251 21.74 12.85 14.78
CA ASN A 251 21.98 11.50 15.31
C ASN A 251 20.92 10.51 14.79
N ARG A 252 21.37 9.44 14.13
CA ARG A 252 20.52 8.41 13.49
C ARG A 252 19.50 7.79 14.44
N PHE A 253 19.82 7.69 15.73
CA PHE A 253 18.86 7.20 16.72
C PHE A 253 17.58 8.04 16.77
N TYR A 254 17.71 9.37 16.86
CA TYR A 254 16.54 10.26 16.89
C TYR A 254 15.84 10.33 15.52
N ILE A 255 16.62 10.22 14.45
CA ILE A 255 16.10 10.15 13.08
C ILE A 255 15.13 8.98 12.93
N THR A 256 15.44 7.81 13.50
CA THR A 256 14.56 6.64 13.44
C THR A 256 13.48 6.66 14.51
N MET A 257 13.79 7.06 15.74
CA MET A 257 12.84 7.01 16.85
C MET A 257 11.66 7.97 16.71
N ILE A 258 11.85 9.16 16.13
CA ILE A 258 10.77 10.16 16.00
C ILE A 258 9.66 9.66 15.07
N PRO A 259 9.94 9.23 13.82
CA PRO A 259 8.94 8.63 12.93
C PRO A 259 8.32 7.36 13.49
N VAL A 260 9.12 6.52 14.15
CA VAL A 260 8.69 5.29 14.84
C VAL A 260 7.60 5.62 15.85
N ALA A 261 7.84 6.58 16.73
CA ALA A 261 6.89 7.01 17.76
C ALA A 261 5.66 7.66 17.13
N LEU A 262 5.83 8.54 16.14
CA LEU A 262 4.74 9.19 15.44
C LEU A 262 3.79 8.17 14.79
N TYR A 263 4.34 7.22 14.03
CA TYR A 263 3.56 6.15 13.42
C TYR A 263 2.82 5.32 14.46
N SER A 264 3.47 4.96 15.57
CA SER A 264 2.85 4.17 16.65
C SER A 264 1.68 4.92 17.30
N VAL A 265 1.81 6.22 17.55
CA VAL A 265 0.74 7.05 18.12
C VAL A 265 -0.45 7.12 17.16
N VAL A 266 -0.22 7.41 15.88
CA VAL A 266 -1.33 7.50 14.91
C VAL A 266 -1.99 6.13 14.71
N SER A 267 -1.21 5.06 14.61
CA SER A 267 -1.73 3.69 14.48
C SER A 267 -2.55 3.26 15.71
N TYR A 268 -2.18 3.72 16.91
CA TYR A 268 -2.97 3.48 18.12
C TYR A 268 -4.37 4.10 18.02
N PHE A 269 -4.52 5.30 17.47
CA PHE A 269 -5.84 5.90 17.27
C PHE A 269 -6.69 5.12 16.27
N VAL A 270 -6.10 4.65 15.16
CA VAL A 270 -6.79 3.80 14.19
C VAL A 270 -7.25 2.50 14.86
N PHE A 271 -6.36 1.84 15.61
CA PHE A 271 -6.69 0.61 16.32
C PHE A 271 -7.78 0.82 17.37
N LYS A 272 -7.74 1.93 18.11
CA LYS A 272 -8.77 2.30 19.09
C LYS A 272 -10.15 2.45 18.44
N ILE A 273 -10.22 3.07 17.26
CA ILE A 273 -11.48 3.22 16.50
C ILE A 273 -11.99 1.84 16.06
N VAL A 274 -11.13 1.00 15.46
CA VAL A 274 -11.52 -0.34 15.01
C VAL A 274 -12.03 -1.18 16.17
N LEU A 275 -11.31 -1.18 17.31
CA LEU A 275 -11.71 -1.93 18.49
C LEU A 275 -13.01 -1.39 19.10
N GLY A 276 -13.19 -0.07 19.14
CA GLY A 276 -14.44 0.56 19.60
C GLY A 276 -15.63 0.12 18.77
N VAL A 277 -15.54 0.24 17.44
CA VAL A 277 -16.58 -0.21 16.50
C VAL A 277 -16.83 -1.71 16.63
N LEU A 278 -15.79 -2.52 16.83
CA LEU A 278 -15.93 -3.96 17.01
C LEU A 278 -16.69 -4.30 18.30
N ILE A 279 -16.37 -3.64 19.40
CA ILE A 279 -17.03 -3.83 20.69
C ILE A 279 -18.51 -3.44 20.62
N GLU A 280 -18.81 -2.28 20.03
CA GLU A 280 -20.19 -1.79 19.86
C GLU A 280 -21.03 -2.74 19.00
N ASN A 281 -20.47 -3.26 17.90
CA ASN A 281 -21.21 -4.12 16.97
C ASN A 281 -21.27 -5.60 17.35
N SER A 282 -20.41 -6.07 18.25
CA SER A 282 -20.31 -7.50 18.57
C SER A 282 -21.29 -7.96 19.66
N ASN A 283 -22.14 -7.08 20.22
CA ASN A 283 -22.99 -7.36 21.39
C ASN A 283 -22.22 -7.95 22.60
N ILE A 284 -20.88 -8.01 22.56
CA ILE A 284 -20.05 -8.66 23.58
C ILE A 284 -20.25 -7.96 24.93
N LEU A 285 -20.39 -6.63 24.95
CA LEU A 285 -20.61 -5.88 26.18
C LEU A 285 -21.97 -6.20 26.83
N GLY A 286 -23.06 -6.17 26.07
CA GLY A 286 -24.40 -6.51 26.58
C GLY A 286 -24.48 -7.97 27.05
N ILE A 287 -23.66 -8.83 26.47
CA ILE A 287 -23.54 -10.23 26.84
C ILE A 287 -22.74 -10.42 28.15
N ILE A 288 -21.61 -9.71 28.31
CA ILE A 288 -20.83 -9.70 29.56
C ILE A 288 -21.64 -9.09 30.70
N GLU A 289 -22.35 -7.99 30.45
CA GLU A 289 -23.24 -7.38 31.44
C GLU A 289 -24.37 -8.32 31.87
N ASN A 290 -24.95 -9.07 30.93
CA ASN A 290 -25.94 -10.09 31.28
C ASN A 290 -25.33 -11.23 32.09
N MET A 291 -24.09 -11.67 31.83
CA MET A 291 -23.42 -12.65 32.69
C MET A 291 -23.12 -12.12 34.09
N LEU A 292 -22.72 -10.85 34.24
CA LEU A 292 -22.35 -10.26 35.53
C LEU A 292 -23.56 -9.91 36.41
N ARG A 293 -24.76 -9.83 35.83
CA ARG A 293 -26.01 -9.56 36.56
C ARG A 293 -26.65 -10.80 37.19
N PHE A 294 -26.12 -12.01 36.93
CA PHE A 294 -26.57 -13.27 37.51
C PHE A 294 -25.45 -13.91 38.33
#